data_AF-A0A1G0KRX9-F1
#
_entry.id   AF-A0A1G0KRX9-F1
#
_cell.length_a   1.000
_cell.length_b   1.000
_cell.length_c   1.000
_cell.angle_alpha   90.00
_cell.angle_beta   90.00
_cell.angle_gamma   90.00
#
_symmetry.space_group_name_H-M   'P 1'
#
loop_
_entity.id
_entity.type
_entity.pdbx_description
1 polymer ?
#
loop_
_entity_poly.entity_id
_entity_poly.type
_entity_poly.pdbx_seq_one_letter_code
_entity_poly.pdbx_strand_id
1 'polypeptide(L)'
;MSYCRFSTDNFGCDVYCYVNDAGAFVTIVAAVRFVGDSPIPVIAPIEEWGLAVSFNEVARQMDERQAWMDGAERAPIGLWFDGEEFVDATAGEAAERLEMLRAAGYRVPQRAIDVLREEAVAGAGGEGAEDKSAP
;
A
#
# COMPACT_ATOMS: atom_id res chain seq x y z
N MET A 1 -7.14 -3.48 7.54
CA MET A 1 -5.72 -3.02 7.68
C MET A 1 -5.12 -2.83 6.29
N SER A 2 -4.29 -1.81 6.04
CA SER A 2 -3.61 -1.64 4.74
C SER A 2 -2.09 -1.89 4.84
N TYR A 3 -1.54 -2.68 3.92
CA TYR A 3 -0.10 -3.01 3.86
C TYR A 3 0.69 -1.96 3.07
N CYS A 4 0.10 -1.46 1.99
CA CYS A 4 0.59 -0.31 1.23
C CYS A 4 -0.58 0.34 0.49
N ARG A 5 -0.42 1.57 0.03
CA ARG A 5 -1.43 2.35 -0.72
C ARG A 5 -0.75 3.13 -1.84
N PHE A 6 -1.50 3.67 -2.80
CA PHE A 6 -0.90 4.45 -3.89
C PHE A 6 -0.04 5.63 -3.42
N SER A 7 -0.35 6.24 -2.27
CA SER A 7 0.46 7.33 -1.70
C SER A 7 1.66 6.88 -0.87
N THR A 8 1.84 5.57 -0.68
CA THR A 8 3.02 5.01 -0.03
C THR A 8 4.30 5.46 -0.75
N ASP A 9 5.34 5.77 0.03
CA ASP A 9 6.67 6.17 -0.46
C ASP A 9 6.58 7.39 -1.38
N ASN A 10 5.78 8.38 -0.96
CA ASN A 10 5.52 9.62 -1.69
C ASN A 10 5.00 9.35 -3.12
N PHE A 11 3.92 8.59 -3.21
CA PHE A 11 3.34 8.15 -4.49
C PHE A 11 4.27 7.26 -5.35
N GLY A 12 5.25 6.63 -4.71
CA GLY A 12 6.15 5.66 -5.31
C GLY A 12 5.58 4.25 -5.37
N CYS A 13 4.29 4.04 -5.08
CA CYS A 13 3.65 2.74 -5.01
C CYS A 13 2.55 2.62 -6.07
N ASP A 14 2.63 1.60 -6.92
CA ASP A 14 1.63 1.35 -7.97
C ASP A 14 0.49 0.44 -7.51
N VAL A 15 0.51 -0.01 -6.25
CA VAL A 15 -0.48 -0.95 -5.72
C VAL A 15 -1.13 -0.42 -4.43
N TYR A 16 -2.37 -0.80 -4.21
CA TYR A 16 -3.06 -0.64 -2.93
C TYR A 16 -3.46 -2.02 -2.43
N CYS A 17 -2.81 -2.47 -1.36
CA CYS A 17 -3.07 -3.77 -0.74
C CYS A 17 -3.63 -3.60 0.68
N TYR A 18 -4.77 -4.22 0.95
CA TYR A 18 -5.44 -4.16 2.26
C TYR A 18 -6.28 -5.41 2.52
N VAL A 19 -6.56 -5.71 3.79
CA VAL A 19 -7.59 -6.69 4.17
C VAL A 19 -8.93 -5.98 4.32
N ASN A 20 -9.97 -6.53 3.67
CA ASN A 20 -11.34 -6.03 3.75
C ASN A 20 -12.06 -6.56 4.99
N ASP A 21 -13.31 -6.13 5.21
CA ASP A 21 -14.08 -6.51 6.40
C ASP A 21 -14.49 -8.00 6.43
N ALA A 22 -14.40 -8.69 5.29
CA ALA A 22 -14.62 -10.14 5.20
C ALA A 22 -13.35 -10.96 5.48
N GLY A 23 -12.22 -10.30 5.79
CA GLY A 23 -10.94 -10.96 6.03
C GLY A 23 -10.18 -11.36 4.77
N ALA A 24 -10.66 -10.97 3.58
CA ALA A 24 -9.97 -11.25 2.32
C ALA A 24 -8.96 -10.13 1.99
N PHE A 25 -7.85 -10.52 1.37
CA PHE A 25 -6.76 -9.62 0.99
C PHE A 25 -7.03 -9.10 -0.41
N VAL A 26 -7.20 -7.78 -0.54
CA VAL A 26 -7.50 -7.11 -1.80
C VAL A 26 -6.26 -6.35 -2.27
N THR A 27 -5.88 -6.57 -3.52
CA THR A 27 -4.80 -5.82 -4.19
C THR A 27 -5.34 -5.14 -5.44
N ILE A 28 -5.33 -3.81 -5.45
CA ILE A 28 -5.69 -2.98 -6.60
C ILE A 28 -4.41 -2.45 -7.25
N VAL A 29 -4.27 -2.63 -8.56
CA VAL A 29 -3.16 -2.09 -9.33
C VAL A 29 -3.55 -0.76 -9.95
N ALA A 30 -2.71 0.26 -9.82
CA ALA A 30 -2.95 1.55 -10.45
C ALA A 30 -2.89 1.42 -11.98
N ALA A 31 -3.77 2.12 -12.70
CA ALA A 31 -3.71 2.20 -14.16
C ALA A 31 -2.75 3.30 -14.64
N VAL A 32 -2.47 4.29 -13.78
CA VAL A 32 -1.64 5.46 -14.08
C VAL A 32 -0.74 5.76 -12.89
N ARG A 33 0.41 6.39 -13.15
CA ARG A 33 1.30 6.91 -12.11
C ARG A 33 1.72 8.34 -12.40
N PHE A 34 2.14 9.07 -11.37
CA PHE A 34 2.74 10.38 -11.53
C PHE A 34 4.07 10.27 -12.30
N VAL A 35 4.29 11.21 -13.21
CA VAL A 35 5.52 11.32 -14.01
C VAL A 35 6.14 12.71 -13.88
N GLY A 36 7.45 12.79 -14.08
CA GLY A 36 8.23 14.01 -13.93
C GLY A 36 8.93 14.14 -12.58
N ASP A 37 9.80 15.15 -12.49
CA ASP A 37 10.70 15.37 -11.36
C ASP A 37 10.22 16.50 -10.42
N SER A 38 8.96 16.89 -10.52
CA SER A 38 8.42 17.94 -9.64
C SER A 38 8.50 17.45 -8.18
N PRO A 39 9.18 18.19 -7.29
CA PRO A 39 9.30 17.80 -5.90
C PRO A 39 7.92 17.79 -5.25
N ILE A 40 7.63 16.73 -4.51
CA ILE A 40 6.37 16.57 -3.78
C ILE A 40 6.43 17.44 -2.52
N PRO A 41 5.46 18.34 -2.30
CA PRO A 41 5.41 19.15 -1.09
C PRO A 41 5.38 18.27 0.17
N VAL A 42 6.30 18.55 1.08
CA VAL A 42 6.40 17.85 2.37
C VAL A 42 5.41 18.46 3.34
N ILE A 43 4.72 17.58 4.06
CA ILE A 43 3.85 17.97 5.17
C ILE A 43 4.62 17.63 6.44
N ALA A 44 4.61 18.54 7.41
CA ALA A 44 5.16 18.30 8.72
C ALA A 44 4.62 16.98 9.33
N PRO A 45 5.44 16.21 10.07
CA PRO A 45 4.97 15.06 10.82
C PRO A 45 3.82 15.42 11.76
N ILE A 46 2.85 14.51 11.92
CA ILE A 46 1.65 14.78 12.72
C ILE A 46 2.00 15.08 14.19
N GLU A 47 3.09 14.53 14.68
CA GLU A 47 3.64 14.74 16.02
C GLU A 47 4.07 16.20 16.26
N GLU A 48 4.31 16.97 15.19
CA GLU A 48 4.71 18.37 15.27
C GLU A 48 3.54 19.35 15.20
N TRP A 49 2.33 18.87 14.82
CA TRP A 49 1.17 19.72 14.57
C TRP A 49 0.63 20.34 15.85
N GLY A 50 0.50 21.67 15.86
CA GLY A 50 0.07 22.43 17.04
C GLY A 50 1.14 22.55 18.12
N LEU A 51 2.31 21.94 17.94
CA LEU A 51 3.47 22.04 18.84
C LEU A 51 4.57 22.91 18.23
N ALA A 52 5.23 22.39 17.19
CA ALA A 52 6.32 23.07 16.49
C ALA A 52 5.83 23.77 15.21
N VAL A 53 4.74 23.26 14.61
CA VAL A 53 4.15 23.80 13.39
C VAL A 53 2.70 24.15 13.65
N SER A 54 2.31 25.41 13.38
CA SER A 54 0.92 25.84 13.60
C SER A 54 -0.06 25.10 12.68
N PHE A 55 -1.31 24.90 13.13
CA PHE A 55 -2.33 24.28 12.29
C PHE A 55 -2.59 25.04 10.98
N ASN A 56 -2.45 26.38 10.98
CA ASN A 56 -2.56 27.17 9.75
C ASN A 56 -1.45 26.85 8.74
N GLU A 57 -0.23 26.61 9.23
CA GLU A 57 0.90 26.22 8.38
C GLU A 57 0.74 24.79 7.85
N VAL A 58 0.27 23.86 8.68
CA VAL A 58 -0.09 22.51 8.23
C VAL A 58 -1.18 22.56 7.15
N ALA A 59 -2.21 23.38 7.34
CA ALA A 59 -3.28 23.55 6.35
C ALA A 59 -2.72 24.11 5.02
N ARG A 60 -1.83 25.10 5.08
CA ARG A 60 -1.13 25.63 3.91
C ARG A 60 -0.32 24.55 3.17
N GLN A 61 0.41 23.70 3.91
CA GLN A 61 1.17 22.58 3.32
C GLN A 61 0.25 21.52 2.68
N MET A 62 -0.91 21.26 3.28
CA MET A 62 -1.93 20.38 2.70
C MET A 62 -2.48 20.95 1.39
N ASP A 63 -2.80 22.25 1.37
CA ASP A 63 -3.28 22.95 0.17
C ASP A 63 -2.24 22.93 -0.95
N GLU A 64 -0.96 23.16 -0.62
CA GLU A 64 0.15 23.05 -1.59
C GLU A 64 0.30 21.65 -2.14
N ARG A 65 0.21 20.62 -1.28
CA ARG A 65 0.27 19.23 -1.71
C ARG A 65 -0.92 18.85 -2.58
N GLN A 66 -2.11 19.35 -2.26
CA GLN A 66 -3.31 19.13 -3.06
C GLN A 66 -3.16 19.79 -4.45
N ALA A 67 -2.75 21.06 -4.50
CA ALA A 67 -2.49 21.76 -5.75
C ALA A 67 -1.41 21.05 -6.60
N TRP A 68 -0.36 20.53 -5.96
CA TRP A 68 0.63 19.70 -6.64
C TRP A 68 -0.01 18.44 -7.22
N MET A 69 -0.81 17.70 -6.45
CA MET A 69 -1.49 16.49 -6.95
C MET A 69 -2.43 16.77 -8.12
N ASP A 70 -3.13 17.91 -8.10
CA ASP A 70 -4.08 18.30 -9.13
C ASP A 70 -3.37 18.72 -10.44
N GLY A 71 -2.20 19.34 -10.32
CA GLY A 71 -1.38 19.78 -11.47
C GLY A 71 -0.35 18.76 -11.96
N ALA A 72 -0.05 17.72 -11.18
CA ALA A 72 0.99 16.75 -11.53
C ALA A 72 0.57 15.88 -12.73
N GLU A 73 1.51 15.72 -13.66
CA GLU A 73 1.32 14.88 -14.85
C GLU A 73 1.18 13.41 -14.45
N ARG A 74 0.28 12.70 -15.13
CA ARG A 74 0.08 11.25 -14.97
C ARG A 74 0.16 10.58 -16.33
N ALA A 75 0.84 9.45 -16.38
CA ALA A 75 0.89 8.61 -17.56
C ALA A 75 0.40 7.19 -17.24
N PRO A 76 -0.14 6.46 -18.23
CA PRO A 76 -0.34 5.02 -18.10
C PRO A 76 0.95 4.34 -17.63
N ILE A 77 0.79 3.34 -16.77
CA ILE A 77 1.94 2.54 -16.33
C ILE A 77 2.48 1.72 -17.52
N GLY A 78 1.58 1.18 -18.35
CA GLY A 78 1.89 0.44 -19.57
C GLY A 78 2.32 -1.00 -19.31
N LEU A 79 1.93 -1.58 -18.17
CA LEU A 79 2.25 -2.96 -17.80
C LEU A 79 0.97 -3.83 -17.85
N TRP A 80 1.15 -5.14 -17.68
CA TRP A 80 0.14 -6.14 -18.03
C TRP A 80 -1.13 -6.11 -17.16
N PHE A 81 -1.02 -5.67 -15.92
CA PHE A 81 -2.07 -5.72 -14.89
C PHE A 81 -2.61 -4.33 -14.53
N ASP A 82 -2.43 -3.32 -15.39
CA ASP A 82 -2.84 -1.94 -15.11
C ASP A 82 -4.35 -1.86 -14.84
N GLY A 83 -4.73 -1.35 -13.65
CA GLY A 83 -6.14 -1.22 -13.26
C GLY A 83 -6.81 -2.51 -12.79
N GLU A 84 -6.09 -3.64 -12.76
CA GLU A 84 -6.62 -4.91 -12.29
C GLU A 84 -6.83 -4.92 -10.77
N GLU A 85 -7.82 -5.70 -10.35
CA GLU A 85 -8.09 -6.01 -8.96
C GLU A 85 -7.94 -7.50 -8.73
N PHE A 86 -7.33 -7.84 -7.59
CA PHE A 86 -7.25 -9.21 -7.16
C PHE A 86 -7.67 -9.39 -5.72
N VAL A 87 -8.19 -10.58 -5.42
CA VAL A 87 -8.63 -10.99 -4.09
C VAL A 87 -8.00 -12.33 -3.76
N ASP A 88 -7.28 -12.37 -2.65
CA ASP A 88 -6.59 -13.55 -2.13
C ASP A 88 -7.15 -13.93 -0.75
N ALA A 89 -7.20 -15.22 -0.44
CA ALA A 89 -7.81 -15.71 0.79
C ALA A 89 -6.86 -15.61 1.99
N THR A 90 -5.55 -15.63 1.73
CA THR A 90 -4.53 -15.66 2.79
C THR A 90 -3.47 -14.58 2.60
N ALA A 91 -2.80 -14.22 3.70
CA ALA A 91 -1.65 -13.31 3.66
C ALA A 91 -0.51 -13.87 2.78
N GLY A 92 -0.34 -15.19 2.76
CA GLY A 92 0.68 -15.86 1.94
C GLY A 92 0.42 -15.69 0.43
N GLU A 93 -0.81 -15.92 -0.01
CA GLU A 93 -1.23 -15.71 -1.40
C GLU A 93 -1.12 -14.22 -1.80
N ALA A 94 -1.52 -13.31 -0.90
CA ALA A 94 -1.36 -11.88 -1.13
C ALA A 94 0.12 -11.48 -1.28
N ALA A 95 1.02 -12.05 -0.47
CA ALA A 95 2.46 -11.83 -0.60
C ALA A 95 3.00 -12.32 -1.96
N GLU A 96 2.58 -13.50 -2.40
CA GLU A 96 2.93 -14.06 -3.72
C GLU A 96 2.43 -13.15 -4.85
N ARG A 97 1.21 -12.61 -4.73
CA ARG A 97 0.69 -11.62 -5.68
C ARG A 97 1.57 -10.37 -5.74
N LEU A 98 1.96 -9.82 -4.59
CA LEU A 98 2.81 -8.63 -4.54
C LEU A 98 4.20 -8.88 -5.11
N GLU A 99 4.79 -10.06 -4.88
CA GLU A 99 6.04 -10.49 -5.50
C GLU A 99 5.91 -10.63 -7.02
N MET A 100 4.81 -11.23 -7.51
CA MET A 100 4.51 -11.34 -8.95
C MET A 100 4.41 -9.96 -9.61
N LEU A 101 3.65 -9.03 -9.01
CA LEU A 101 3.50 -7.67 -9.55
C LEU A 101 4.84 -6.94 -9.56
N ARG A 102 5.65 -7.08 -8.50
CA ARG A 102 6.97 -6.48 -8.46
C ARG A 102 7.90 -7.05 -9.54
N ALA A 103 7.89 -8.37 -9.74
CA ALA A 103 8.64 -9.03 -10.80
C ALA A 103 8.19 -8.57 -12.20
N ALA A 104 6.91 -8.24 -12.37
CA ALA A 104 6.36 -7.66 -13.60
C ALA A 104 6.74 -6.19 -13.82
N GLY A 105 7.42 -5.54 -12.86
CA GLY A 105 7.92 -4.16 -12.98
C GLY A 105 7.07 -3.10 -12.28
N TYR A 106 6.02 -3.49 -11.55
CA TYR A 106 5.28 -2.56 -10.69
C TYR A 106 6.11 -2.14 -9.49
N ARG A 107 5.94 -0.89 -9.06
CA ARG A 107 6.54 -0.36 -7.85
C ARG A 107 5.75 -0.86 -6.65
N VAL A 108 6.25 -1.92 -6.04
CA VAL A 108 5.70 -2.53 -4.83
C VAL A 108 6.71 -2.41 -3.69
N PRO A 109 6.37 -1.77 -2.56
CA PRO A 109 7.26 -1.63 -1.41
C PRO A 109 7.61 -3.00 -0.81
N GLN A 110 8.90 -3.28 -0.61
CA GLN A 110 9.36 -4.54 0.01
C GLN A 110 8.69 -4.78 1.37
N ARG A 111 8.56 -3.73 2.19
CA ARG A 111 7.93 -3.83 3.51
C ARG A 111 6.51 -4.40 3.50
N ALA A 112 5.75 -4.19 2.42
CA ALA A 112 4.40 -4.72 2.32
C ALA A 112 4.41 -6.24 2.14
N ILE A 113 5.35 -6.75 1.34
CA ILE A 113 5.59 -8.18 1.16
C ILE A 113 6.07 -8.79 2.48
N ASP A 114 7.03 -8.16 3.14
CA ASP A 114 7.60 -8.67 4.40
C ASP A 114 6.54 -8.85 5.49
N VAL A 115 5.69 -7.82 5.70
CA VAL A 115 4.61 -7.87 6.70
C VAL A 115 3.60 -8.98 6.38
N LEU A 116 3.21 -9.16 5.11
CA LEU A 116 2.32 -10.25 4.71
C LEU A 116 2.94 -11.63 4.93
N ARG A 117 4.25 -11.78 4.68
CA ARG A 117 4.98 -13.03 4.94
C ARG A 117 5.06 -13.33 6.43
N GLU A 118 5.32 -12.33 7.27
CA GLU A 118 5.29 -12.46 8.73
C GLU A 118 3.91 -12.90 9.22
N GLU A 119 2.84 -12.29 8.69
CA GLU A 119 1.46 -12.64 9.02
C GLU A 119 1.11 -14.08 8.58
N ALA A 120 1.56 -14.50 7.40
CA ALA A 120 1.34 -15.87 6.91
C ALA A 120 1.97 -16.92 7.85
N VAL A 121 3.15 -16.64 8.40
CA VAL A 121 3.81 -17.51 9.40
C VAL A 121 3.03 -17.52 10.71
N ALA A 122 2.57 -16.36 11.18
CA ALA A 122 1.78 -16.24 12.40
C ALA A 122 0.43 -16.98 12.31
N GLY A 123 -0.23 -16.92 11.15
CA GLY A 123 -1.49 -17.62 10.89
C GLY A 123 -1.34 -19.14 10.79
N ALA A 124 -0.24 -19.61 10.19
CA ALA A 124 0.06 -21.05 10.08
C ALA A 124 0.34 -21.73 11.44
N GLY A 125 0.68 -20.97 12.48
CA GLY A 125 0.89 -21.49 13.84
C GLY A 125 -0.39 -21.71 14.65
N GLY A 126 -1.57 -21.34 14.12
CA GLY A 126 -2.86 -21.42 14.83
C GLY A 126 -3.72 -22.66 14.51
N GLU A 127 -3.48 -23.34 13.39
CA GLU A 127 -4.24 -24.52 12.95
C GLU A 127 -3.42 -25.81 13.08
N GLY A 128 -3.22 -26.29 14.31
CA GLY A 128 -2.41 -27.50 14.54
C GLY A 128 -2.65 -28.26 15.84
N ALA A 129 -3.69 -27.94 16.61
CA ALA A 129 -3.98 -28.63 17.87
C ALA A 129 -5.42 -29.17 17.93
N GLU A 130 -5.78 -30.06 17.00
CA GLU A 130 -6.82 -31.06 17.26
C GLU A 130 -6.14 -32.42 17.44
N ASP A 131 -5.67 -32.67 18.67
CA ASP A 131 -5.34 -34.00 19.12
C ASP A 131 -6.65 -34.81 19.19
N LYS A 132 -6.87 -35.63 18.17
CA LYS A 132 -7.90 -36.67 18.17
C LYS A 132 -7.48 -37.74 19.16
N SER A 133 -7.80 -37.50 20.43
CA SER A 133 -7.90 -38.58 21.40
C SER A 133 -9.28 -38.54 22.05
N ALA A 134 -10.17 -39.35 21.47
CA ALA A 134 -11.38 -39.86 22.10
C ALA A 134 -11.36 -41.38 21.92
N PRO A 135 -12.02 -42.19 22.76
CA PRO A 135 -12.51 -41.95 24.13
C PRO A 135 -11.66 -42.63 25.21
#